data_AF-A0A6J1VAE1-F1
#
_entry.id   AF-A0A6J1VAE1-F1
#
_cell.length_a   1.000
_cell.length_b   1.000
_cell.length_c   1.000
_cell.angle_alpha   90.00
_cell.angle_beta   90.00
_cell.angle_gamma   90.00
#
_symmetry.space_group_name_H-M   'P 1'
#
loop_
_entity.id
_entity.type
_entity.pdbx_description
1 polymer ?
#
loop_
_entity_poly.entity_id
_entity_poly.type
_entity_poly.pdbx_seq_one_letter_code
_entity_poly.pdbx_strand_id
1 'polypeptide(L)'
;MLFLLASFTGFLLQKAILALASLLQYIPGIKSLVSKQKAPVTYSHKKGLECISPLFCTVQETPQAIPVELQGQIPKWLKGKLLRNGPGKFEFGPDKYNHWFDGMALMHKFEIEDGVVKYSSKFLRSDCYLTNSKNNRIMISEFGTVAIPDPCKNIFERFMSKFDLPKETDNCLVNFAVIKGDYFVSTETSQMHKVDLDTLESKEKVNWKKYVAVNGATAHPHYDPDGTVYNMGNSYGTHGSNYNIIRVPPQTSQPSDSSLQGAEVLCTIQPENRMKPAYYHSFGMSENYVIFIEQPVQIKLWEVITASFSGKSFLDALSWEPQLNTRFYVVNKHTGQTLPVQYHSKAFCYFHQINAFEDQGCIVLDLCCFDDGKVFDIFRLQNLHKAGEALDQTYNMLPKPFPWRFVLPITVSSKASVGQNLNPLSYTLAEAVKEADGKIWCTPESLHNEDLKEAGGVEFPQINYAYYSGKKYRYFYGCGFGHVVGDCLIKVDTETKEMKIWREKGMYPSEPIFVPEPDSSGTEDKGVILSVVLTPKQNEGSFLLVLDAQNFTELGRTKIPVQIPYGFHGGFVPNKNAPC
;
A
#
# COMPACT_ATOMS: atom_id res chain seq x y z
N MET A 1 58.29 -15.00 6.62
CA MET A 1 58.70 -13.67 6.10
C MET A 1 57.96 -13.27 4.81
N LEU A 2 57.74 -14.17 3.84
CA LEU A 2 56.98 -13.85 2.61
C LEU A 2 55.48 -13.53 2.81
N PHE A 3 54.81 -14.11 3.82
CA PHE A 3 53.38 -13.84 4.07
C PHE A 3 53.09 -12.43 4.65
N LEU A 4 54.05 -11.81 5.37
CA LEU A 4 53.90 -10.44 5.87
C LEU A 4 54.17 -9.39 4.79
N LEU A 5 55.02 -9.68 3.80
CA LEU A 5 55.28 -8.79 2.68
C LEU A 5 54.10 -8.71 1.70
N ALA A 6 53.36 -9.81 1.51
CA ALA A 6 52.17 -9.84 0.66
C ALA A 6 50.95 -9.12 1.28
N SER A 7 50.81 -9.15 2.61
CA SER A 7 49.72 -8.44 3.30
C SER A 7 49.96 -6.93 3.38
N PHE A 8 51.22 -6.50 3.53
CA PHE A 8 51.58 -5.08 3.57
C PHE A 8 51.47 -4.39 2.21
N THR A 9 51.86 -5.07 1.12
CA THR A 9 51.72 -4.55 -0.25
C THR A 9 50.26 -4.48 -0.68
N GLY A 10 49.43 -5.46 -0.30
CA GLY A 10 47.98 -5.43 -0.55
C GLY A 10 47.28 -4.27 0.16
N PHE A 11 47.66 -3.99 1.42
CA PHE A 11 47.07 -2.89 2.20
C PHE A 11 47.46 -1.50 1.67
N LEU A 12 48.72 -1.33 1.23
CA LEU A 12 49.19 -0.09 0.60
C LEU A 12 48.53 0.15 -0.76
N LEU A 13 48.32 -0.90 -1.56
CA LEU A 13 47.63 -0.80 -2.84
C LEU A 13 46.15 -0.41 -2.67
N GLN A 14 45.47 -0.98 -1.66
CA GLN A 14 44.08 -0.65 -1.36
C GLN A 14 43.92 0.80 -0.88
N LYS A 15 44.84 1.29 -0.04
CA LYS A 15 44.86 2.70 0.38
C LYS A 15 45.22 3.65 -0.77
N ALA A 16 46.12 3.28 -1.66
CA ALA A 16 46.45 4.08 -2.85
C ALA A 16 45.26 4.18 -3.82
N ILE A 17 44.50 3.10 -4.01
CA ILE A 17 43.28 3.09 -4.83
C ILE A 17 42.19 3.98 -4.21
N LEU A 18 41.99 3.90 -2.89
CA LEU A 18 41.02 4.75 -2.18
C LEU A 18 41.42 6.23 -2.19
N ALA A 19 42.72 6.54 -2.06
CA ALA A 19 43.23 7.90 -2.16
C ALA A 19 43.05 8.47 -3.58
N LEU A 20 43.37 7.71 -4.62
CA LEU A 20 43.11 8.11 -6.01
C LEU A 20 41.60 8.29 -6.29
N ALA A 21 40.75 7.41 -5.75
CA ALA A 21 39.30 7.51 -5.88
C ALA A 21 38.74 8.76 -5.19
N SER A 22 39.33 9.21 -4.07
CA SER A 22 38.94 10.45 -3.39
C SER A 22 39.40 11.72 -4.13
N LEU A 23 40.57 11.67 -4.79
CA LEU A 23 41.11 12.77 -5.59
C LEU A 23 40.35 12.98 -6.91
N LEU A 24 39.82 11.90 -7.51
CA LEU A 24 39.01 11.96 -8.73
C LEU A 24 37.63 12.62 -8.54
N GLN A 25 37.14 12.76 -7.29
CA GLN A 25 35.86 13.40 -6.97
C GLN A 25 35.88 14.93 -7.10
N TYR A 26 37.08 15.53 -7.15
CA TYR A 26 37.28 16.99 -7.25
C TYR A 26 37.54 17.47 -8.69
N ILE A 27 37.53 16.57 -9.68
CA ILE A 27 37.67 16.92 -11.10
C ILE A 27 36.27 17.17 -11.71
N PRO A 28 35.96 18.39 -12.18
CA PRO A 28 34.68 18.68 -12.83
C PRO A 28 34.51 17.81 -14.09
N GLY A 29 33.44 17.01 -14.14
CA GLY A 29 33.10 16.17 -15.31
C GLY A 29 33.27 14.65 -15.15
N ILE A 30 33.89 14.16 -14.06
CA ILE A 30 34.05 12.70 -13.82
C ILE A 30 32.88 12.08 -13.04
N LYS A 31 31.98 12.90 -12.44
CA LYS A 31 30.76 12.40 -11.77
C LYS A 31 29.85 11.55 -12.67
N SER A 32 29.92 11.69 -14.00
CA SER A 32 29.13 10.89 -14.94
C SER A 32 29.72 9.52 -15.28
N LEU A 33 30.96 9.23 -14.86
CA LEU A 33 31.70 7.99 -15.17
C LEU A 33 31.94 7.09 -13.96
N VAL A 34 31.62 7.56 -12.74
CA VAL A 34 31.50 6.68 -11.58
C VAL A 34 30.20 5.90 -11.76
N SER A 35 30.30 4.58 -11.81
CA SER A 35 29.13 3.70 -11.93
C SER A 35 28.04 4.13 -10.95
N LYS A 36 26.78 4.09 -11.40
CA LYS A 36 25.62 4.14 -10.50
C LYS A 36 25.80 3.04 -9.47
N GLN A 37 26.47 3.33 -8.35
CA GLN A 37 26.61 2.41 -7.24
C GLN A 37 25.19 2.03 -6.84
N LYS A 38 24.89 0.72 -6.89
CA LYS A 38 23.64 0.20 -6.33
C LYS A 38 23.53 0.76 -4.92
N ALA A 39 22.43 1.47 -4.63
CA ALA A 39 22.15 1.90 -3.27
C ALA A 39 22.23 0.66 -2.36
N PRO A 40 22.91 0.74 -1.20
CA PRO A 40 22.97 -0.37 -0.28
C PRO A 40 21.54 -0.71 0.16
N VAL A 41 21.10 -1.95 -0.08
CA VAL A 41 19.81 -2.41 0.39
C VAL A 41 19.92 -2.66 1.89
N THR A 42 19.00 -2.07 2.67
CA THR A 42 18.97 -2.25 4.11
C THR A 42 18.37 -3.63 4.45
N TYR A 43 19.23 -4.59 4.78
CA TYR A 43 18.83 -5.91 5.28
C TYR A 43 19.06 -6.03 6.79
N SER A 44 18.27 -6.88 7.46
CA SER A 44 18.40 -7.16 8.89
C SER A 44 19.20 -8.43 9.17
N HIS A 45 19.61 -8.61 10.44
CA HIS A 45 20.21 -9.85 10.95
C HIS A 45 19.42 -10.38 12.15
N LYS A 46 18.09 -10.42 12.04
CA LYS A 46 17.20 -10.87 13.13
C LYS A 46 17.18 -12.40 13.19
N LYS A 47 17.08 -12.93 14.41
CA LYS A 47 16.97 -14.37 14.70
C LYS A 47 15.86 -14.63 15.70
N GLY A 48 15.30 -15.84 15.67
CA GLY A 48 14.31 -16.29 16.64
C GLY A 48 12.94 -15.64 16.45
N LEU A 49 12.56 -15.34 15.20
CA LEU A 49 11.22 -14.88 14.89
C LEU A 49 10.19 -15.95 15.26
N GLU A 50 9.10 -15.51 15.89
CA GLU A 50 7.98 -16.39 16.21
C GLU A 50 7.22 -16.78 14.94
N CYS A 51 6.73 -18.02 14.90
CA CYS A 51 5.98 -18.53 13.76
C CYS A 51 4.63 -17.82 13.64
N ILE A 52 4.38 -17.23 12.46
CA ILE A 52 3.13 -16.53 12.14
C ILE A 52 2.21 -17.33 11.20
N SER A 53 2.58 -18.57 10.86
CA SER A 53 1.78 -19.45 10.00
C SER A 53 0.29 -19.50 10.36
N PRO A 54 -0.12 -19.53 11.65
CA PRO A 54 -1.54 -19.54 12.03
C PRO A 54 -2.31 -18.25 11.68
N LEU A 55 -1.63 -17.15 11.33
CA LEU A 55 -2.28 -15.91 10.87
C LEU A 55 -2.72 -16.00 9.40
N PHE A 56 -2.25 -17.00 8.66
CA PHE A 56 -2.49 -17.21 7.23
C PHE A 56 -3.21 -18.54 6.97
N CYS A 57 -4.20 -18.87 7.79
CA CYS A 57 -5.02 -20.06 7.61
C CYS A 57 -6.49 -19.71 7.39
N THR A 58 -7.23 -20.63 6.78
CA THR A 58 -8.67 -20.47 6.58
C THR A 58 -9.39 -20.39 7.92
N VAL A 59 -10.28 -19.41 8.04
CA VAL A 59 -11.16 -19.24 9.20
C VAL A 59 -12.62 -19.39 8.78
N GLN A 60 -13.51 -19.53 9.76
CA GLN A 60 -14.95 -19.44 9.54
C GLN A 60 -15.40 -17.99 9.68
N GLU A 61 -16.38 -17.59 8.86
CA GLU A 61 -17.05 -16.31 9.05
C GLU A 61 -17.92 -16.32 10.32
N THR A 62 -18.17 -15.15 10.89
CA THR A 62 -18.98 -14.95 12.10
C THR A 62 -20.15 -14.02 11.77
N PRO A 63 -21.19 -14.52 11.07
CA PRO A 63 -22.26 -13.66 10.56
C PRO A 63 -23.18 -13.13 11.66
N GLN A 64 -23.29 -13.84 12.78
CA GLN A 64 -24.01 -13.37 13.96
C GLN A 64 -23.07 -12.55 14.83
N ALA A 65 -23.47 -11.33 15.16
CA ALA A 65 -22.62 -10.42 15.92
C ALA A 65 -22.40 -10.94 17.35
N ILE A 66 -21.14 -11.00 17.77
CA ILE A 66 -20.74 -11.40 19.11
C ILE A 66 -20.50 -10.12 19.94
N PRO A 67 -21.32 -9.86 20.97
CA PRO A 67 -21.06 -8.76 21.89
C PRO A 67 -19.89 -9.12 22.81
N VAL A 68 -18.94 -8.20 22.93
CA VAL A 68 -17.80 -8.29 23.83
C VAL A 68 -17.62 -6.96 24.55
N GLU A 69 -17.29 -7.02 25.84
CA GLU A 69 -17.09 -5.82 26.66
C GLU A 69 -15.70 -5.22 26.39
N LEU A 70 -15.64 -3.90 26.30
CA LEU A 70 -14.37 -3.18 26.30
C LEU A 70 -13.83 -3.09 27.73
N GLN A 71 -12.56 -3.48 27.88
CA GLN A 71 -11.81 -3.33 29.12
C GLN A 71 -10.97 -2.06 29.04
N GLY A 72 -10.92 -1.27 30.11
CA GLY A 72 -10.17 -0.01 30.16
C GLY A 72 -11.07 1.23 30.18
N GLN A 73 -10.50 2.40 29.89
CA GLN A 73 -11.18 3.69 29.90
C GLN A 73 -11.26 4.25 28.47
N ILE A 74 -12.27 3.80 27.72
CA ILE A 74 -12.50 4.24 26.34
C ILE A 74 -13.33 5.53 26.31
N PRO A 75 -13.00 6.51 25.44
CA PRO A 75 -13.79 7.73 25.32
C PRO A 75 -15.25 7.45 24.91
N LYS A 76 -16.20 8.09 25.61
CA LYS A 76 -17.65 7.91 25.36
C LYS A 76 -18.09 8.38 23.97
N TRP A 77 -17.32 9.26 23.34
CA TRP A 77 -17.59 9.76 22.00
C TRP A 77 -17.23 8.76 20.90
N LEU A 78 -16.43 7.73 21.20
CA LEU A 78 -16.04 6.70 20.24
C LEU A 78 -17.24 5.80 19.93
N LYS A 79 -18.02 6.17 18.92
CA LYS A 79 -19.22 5.45 18.47
C LYS A 79 -19.23 5.31 16.96
N GLY A 80 -19.26 4.08 16.46
CA GLY A 80 -19.18 3.82 15.02
C GLY A 80 -18.79 2.39 14.70
N LYS A 81 -18.38 2.17 13.45
CA LYS A 81 -18.01 0.85 12.92
C LYS A 81 -16.58 0.90 12.41
N LEU A 82 -15.67 0.17 13.04
CA LEU A 82 -14.40 -0.16 12.40
C LEU A 82 -14.64 -1.32 11.42
N LEU A 83 -14.34 -1.06 10.15
CA LEU A 83 -14.40 -2.03 9.07
C LEU A 83 -13.00 -2.45 8.71
N ARG A 84 -12.76 -3.75 8.49
CA ARG A 84 -11.49 -4.27 7.97
C ARG A 84 -11.73 -5.31 6.89
N ASN A 85 -10.84 -5.39 5.91
CA ASN A 85 -10.89 -6.37 4.83
C ASN A 85 -9.56 -7.12 4.72
N GLY A 86 -9.63 -8.34 4.19
CA GLY A 86 -8.46 -9.19 4.01
C GLY A 86 -8.82 -10.60 3.57
N PRO A 87 -7.81 -11.47 3.37
CA PRO A 87 -8.03 -12.85 2.98
C PRO A 87 -8.43 -13.70 4.20
N GLY A 88 -9.50 -14.49 4.07
CA GLY A 88 -9.94 -15.41 5.14
C GLY A 88 -10.08 -16.87 4.74
N LYS A 89 -9.91 -17.20 3.46
CA LYS A 89 -9.95 -18.57 2.93
C LYS A 89 -8.83 -18.78 1.93
N PHE A 90 -7.97 -19.77 2.18
CA PHE A 90 -6.72 -19.99 1.46
C PHE A 90 -6.72 -21.27 0.60
N GLU A 91 -7.84 -22.00 0.55
CA GLU A 91 -7.97 -23.23 -0.22
C GLU A 91 -9.42 -23.57 -0.60
N PHE A 92 -9.58 -24.30 -1.71
CA PHE A 92 -10.81 -24.93 -2.15
C PHE A 92 -10.54 -26.38 -2.56
N GLY A 93 -11.16 -27.34 -1.86
CA GLY A 93 -10.86 -28.75 -2.04
C GLY A 93 -9.36 -29.05 -1.90
N PRO A 94 -8.72 -29.71 -2.89
CA PRO A 94 -7.28 -29.99 -2.85
C PRO A 94 -6.41 -28.78 -3.26
N ASP A 95 -6.99 -27.76 -3.90
CA ASP A 95 -6.24 -26.64 -4.46
C ASP A 95 -5.99 -25.57 -3.39
N LYS A 96 -4.77 -25.07 -3.30
CA LYS A 96 -4.34 -24.02 -2.37
C LYS A 96 -3.89 -22.78 -3.12
N TYR A 97 -4.14 -21.62 -2.53
CA TYR A 97 -3.55 -20.38 -3.00
C TYR A 97 -2.05 -20.31 -2.67
N ASN A 98 -1.31 -19.54 -3.47
CA ASN A 98 0.14 -19.41 -3.38
C ASN A 98 0.59 -18.08 -2.77
N HIS A 99 -0.24 -17.04 -2.82
CA HIS A 99 0.10 -15.69 -2.37
C HIS A 99 -0.88 -15.16 -1.33
N TRP A 100 -0.41 -14.32 -0.41
CA TRP A 100 -1.27 -13.70 0.60
C TRP A 100 -2.45 -12.92 -0.02
N PHE A 101 -2.20 -12.29 -1.17
CA PHE A 101 -3.20 -11.49 -1.92
C PHE A 101 -4.24 -12.34 -2.67
N ASP A 102 -4.17 -13.67 -2.61
CA ASP A 102 -5.08 -14.55 -3.36
C ASP A 102 -6.25 -15.07 -2.52
N GLY A 103 -6.13 -15.03 -1.19
CA GLY A 103 -7.17 -15.59 -0.31
C GLY A 103 -8.50 -14.84 -0.46
N MET A 104 -9.62 -15.53 -0.22
CA MET A 104 -10.93 -14.92 -0.46
C MET A 104 -11.27 -13.84 0.57
N ALA A 105 -11.79 -12.72 0.08
CA ALA A 105 -12.18 -11.55 0.84
C ALA A 105 -13.13 -11.89 2.00
N LEU A 106 -12.68 -11.60 3.22
CA LEU A 106 -13.42 -11.68 4.47
C LEU A 106 -13.52 -10.27 5.06
N MET A 107 -14.74 -9.75 5.10
CA MET A 107 -15.04 -8.46 5.70
C MET A 107 -15.24 -8.65 7.20
N HIS A 108 -14.67 -7.76 8.00
CA HIS A 108 -14.80 -7.72 9.46
C HIS A 108 -15.42 -6.40 9.89
N LYS A 109 -16.32 -6.45 10.87
CA LYS A 109 -16.93 -5.28 11.50
C LYS A 109 -16.78 -5.35 13.02
N PHE A 110 -16.36 -4.23 13.59
CA PHE A 110 -16.36 -3.98 15.03
C PHE A 110 -17.23 -2.75 15.26
N GLU A 111 -18.47 -2.98 15.67
CA GLU A 111 -19.43 -1.92 15.97
C GLU A 111 -19.28 -1.52 17.44
N ILE A 112 -18.83 -0.30 17.67
CA ILE A 112 -18.46 0.25 18.97
C ILE A 112 -19.57 1.19 19.44
N GLU A 113 -20.17 0.88 20.59
CA GLU A 113 -21.19 1.72 21.20
C GLU A 113 -21.21 1.52 22.72
N ASP A 114 -21.12 2.62 23.47
CA ASP A 114 -21.30 2.67 24.93
C ASP A 114 -20.51 1.59 25.71
N GLY A 115 -19.24 1.40 25.34
CA GLY A 115 -18.33 0.46 26.00
C GLY A 115 -18.51 -1.01 25.60
N VAL A 116 -19.37 -1.29 24.62
CA VAL A 116 -19.55 -2.62 24.02
C VAL A 116 -19.06 -2.61 22.58
N VAL A 117 -18.40 -3.69 22.19
CA VAL A 117 -18.05 -3.94 20.80
C VAL A 117 -18.85 -5.15 20.32
N LYS A 118 -19.53 -5.02 19.19
CA LYS A 118 -20.18 -6.15 18.50
C LYS A 118 -19.32 -6.52 17.30
N TYR A 119 -18.71 -7.72 17.36
CA TYR A 119 -17.89 -8.24 16.28
C TYR A 119 -18.69 -9.13 15.34
N SER A 120 -18.56 -8.92 14.03
CA SER A 120 -19.03 -9.87 13.01
C SER A 120 -18.07 -9.93 11.82
N SER A 121 -18.13 -11.03 11.07
CA SER A 121 -17.42 -11.16 9.80
C SER A 121 -18.22 -11.95 8.78
N LYS A 122 -18.00 -11.65 7.50
CA LYS A 122 -18.69 -12.31 6.37
C LYS A 122 -17.80 -12.34 5.15
N PHE A 123 -17.68 -13.50 4.50
CA PHE A 123 -16.98 -13.57 3.24
C PHE A 123 -17.78 -12.82 2.17
N LEU A 124 -17.06 -12.10 1.32
CA LEU A 124 -17.66 -11.52 0.13
C LEU A 124 -18.14 -12.66 -0.76
N ARG A 125 -19.45 -12.69 -1.03
CA ARG A 125 -20.05 -13.62 -1.99
C ARG A 125 -19.81 -13.16 -3.42
N SER A 126 -18.53 -13.03 -3.79
CA SER A 126 -18.09 -12.67 -5.14
C SER A 126 -18.31 -13.83 -6.12
N ASP A 127 -18.29 -13.56 -7.42
CA ASP A 127 -18.40 -14.61 -8.44
C ASP A 127 -17.24 -15.61 -8.30
N CYS A 128 -16.04 -15.14 -7.96
CA CYS A 128 -14.89 -16.00 -7.65
C CYS A 128 -15.17 -16.93 -6.47
N TYR A 129 -15.60 -16.37 -5.32
CA TYR A 129 -15.92 -17.17 -4.14
C TYR A 129 -16.99 -18.22 -4.42
N LEU A 130 -18.09 -17.82 -5.08
CA LEU A 130 -19.21 -18.71 -5.40
C LEU A 130 -18.81 -19.79 -6.41
N THR A 131 -18.05 -19.43 -7.44
CA THR A 131 -17.57 -20.37 -8.46
C THR A 131 -16.63 -21.40 -7.84
N ASN A 132 -15.65 -20.96 -7.05
CA ASN A 132 -14.68 -21.86 -6.42
C ASN A 132 -15.36 -22.76 -5.38
N SER A 133 -16.30 -22.22 -4.60
CA SER A 133 -17.10 -23.00 -3.64
C SER A 133 -17.93 -24.08 -4.32
N LYS A 134 -18.63 -23.73 -5.41
CA LYS A 134 -19.49 -24.68 -6.16
C LYS A 134 -18.70 -25.83 -6.75
N ASN A 135 -17.49 -25.56 -7.27
CA ASN A 135 -16.66 -26.57 -7.93
C ASN A 135 -15.68 -27.26 -6.97
N ASN A 136 -15.57 -26.79 -5.71
CA ASN A 136 -14.63 -27.27 -4.71
C ASN A 136 -13.16 -27.32 -5.22
N ARG A 137 -12.76 -26.29 -5.98
CA ARG A 137 -11.41 -26.11 -6.58
C ARG A 137 -11.23 -24.65 -7.00
N ILE A 138 -10.00 -24.23 -7.28
CA ILE A 138 -9.71 -22.87 -7.76
C ILE A 138 -10.00 -22.79 -9.27
N MET A 139 -11.06 -22.06 -9.64
CA MET A 139 -11.54 -21.92 -11.02
C MET A 139 -11.21 -20.57 -11.66
N ILE A 140 -10.84 -19.58 -10.85
CA ILE A 140 -10.45 -18.23 -11.29
C ILE A 140 -9.05 -17.95 -10.78
N SER A 141 -8.16 -17.51 -11.69
CA SER A 141 -6.79 -17.13 -11.34
C SER A 141 -6.80 -15.86 -10.50
N GLU A 142 -5.93 -15.82 -9.50
CA GLU A 142 -5.70 -14.66 -8.63
C GLU A 142 -4.31 -14.07 -8.90
N PHE A 143 -3.85 -13.15 -8.05
CA PHE A 143 -2.58 -12.44 -8.21
C PHE A 143 -1.37 -13.36 -8.38
N GLY A 144 -1.20 -14.35 -7.49
CA GLY A 144 -0.08 -15.31 -7.50
C GLY A 144 -0.48 -16.75 -7.77
N THR A 145 -1.74 -17.03 -8.08
CA THR A 145 -2.26 -18.40 -8.29
C THR A 145 -3.00 -18.53 -9.61
N VAL A 146 -2.60 -19.51 -10.42
CA VAL A 146 -3.25 -19.82 -11.70
C VAL A 146 -4.32 -20.89 -11.48
N ALA A 147 -5.53 -20.65 -11.96
CA ALA A 147 -6.57 -21.66 -11.98
C ALA A 147 -6.18 -22.82 -12.91
N ILE A 148 -6.29 -24.05 -12.41
CA ILE A 148 -5.97 -25.23 -13.19
C ILE A 148 -7.16 -25.56 -14.12
N PRO A 149 -6.95 -25.87 -15.40
CA PRO A 149 -8.02 -26.33 -16.29
C PRO A 149 -8.76 -27.54 -15.70
N ASP A 150 -10.08 -27.59 -15.89
CA ASP A 150 -10.94 -28.63 -15.33
C ASP A 150 -10.45 -30.05 -15.70
N PRO A 151 -10.09 -30.90 -14.71
CA PRO A 151 -9.60 -32.24 -14.97
C PRO A 151 -10.68 -33.18 -15.54
N CYS A 152 -11.96 -32.85 -15.39
CA CYS A 152 -13.06 -33.62 -15.97
C CYS A 152 -13.26 -33.33 -17.46
N LYS A 153 -12.70 -32.23 -17.98
CA LYS A 153 -12.65 -31.94 -19.42
C LYS A 153 -11.67 -32.88 -20.11
N ASN A 154 -12.06 -33.39 -21.28
CA ASN A 154 -11.16 -34.15 -22.14
C ASN A 154 -10.02 -33.26 -22.67
N ILE A 155 -8.93 -33.86 -23.18
CA ILE A 155 -7.71 -33.14 -23.59
C ILE A 155 -8.02 -32.02 -24.60
N PHE A 156 -8.97 -32.26 -25.51
CA PHE A 156 -9.40 -31.30 -26.52
C PHE A 156 -10.16 -30.11 -25.90
N GLU A 157 -11.10 -30.34 -24.98
CA GLU A 157 -11.80 -29.28 -24.25
C GLU A 157 -10.87 -28.49 -23.32
N ARG A 158 -9.86 -29.14 -22.71
CA ARG A 158 -8.81 -28.45 -21.95
C ARG A 158 -7.98 -27.54 -22.86
N PHE A 159 -7.63 -28.01 -24.05
CA PHE A 159 -6.94 -27.20 -25.06
C PHE A 159 -7.82 -26.01 -25.49
N MET A 160 -9.10 -26.24 -25.79
CA MET A 160 -10.06 -25.19 -26.16
C MET A 160 -10.25 -24.16 -25.04
N SER A 161 -10.26 -24.57 -23.77
CA SER A 161 -10.40 -23.64 -22.64
C SER A 161 -9.23 -22.66 -22.46
N LYS A 162 -8.07 -22.91 -23.08
CA LYS A 162 -6.96 -21.95 -23.10
C LYS A 162 -7.23 -20.75 -24.01
N PHE A 163 -8.20 -20.86 -24.92
CA PHE A 163 -8.64 -19.81 -25.83
C PHE A 163 -9.81 -18.99 -25.29
N ASP A 164 -10.42 -19.40 -24.17
CA ASP A 164 -11.36 -18.56 -23.44
C ASP A 164 -10.59 -17.37 -22.85
N LEU A 165 -11.15 -16.16 -22.95
CA LEU A 165 -10.58 -15.00 -22.25
C LEU A 165 -10.58 -15.28 -20.75
N PRO A 166 -9.45 -15.04 -20.03
CA PRO A 166 -9.39 -15.23 -18.59
C PRO A 166 -10.50 -14.41 -17.92
N LYS A 167 -11.27 -15.04 -17.03
CA LYS A 167 -12.20 -14.32 -16.18
C LYS A 167 -11.39 -13.44 -15.23
N GLU A 168 -11.66 -12.15 -15.24
CA GLU A 168 -11.12 -11.20 -14.27
C GLU A 168 -11.65 -11.52 -12.87
N THR A 169 -10.78 -11.50 -11.87
CA THR A 169 -11.18 -11.71 -10.47
C THR A 169 -12.01 -10.53 -9.95
N ASP A 170 -13.04 -10.87 -9.18
CA ASP A 170 -13.82 -9.94 -8.37
C ASP A 170 -13.59 -10.18 -6.86
N ASN A 171 -12.50 -10.86 -6.49
CA ASN A 171 -12.06 -11.03 -5.12
C ASN A 171 -11.61 -9.68 -4.52
N CYS A 172 -12.56 -8.89 -4.03
CA CYS A 172 -12.35 -7.56 -3.50
C CYS A 172 -11.88 -7.59 -2.04
N LEU A 173 -10.67 -8.10 -1.81
CA LEU A 173 -10.11 -8.35 -0.47
C LEU A 173 -9.31 -7.19 0.15
N VAL A 174 -9.04 -6.11 -0.59
CA VAL A 174 -8.01 -5.13 -0.21
C VAL A 174 -8.56 -4.06 0.73
N ASN A 175 -9.55 -3.27 0.27
CA ASN A 175 -9.99 -2.08 1.01
C ASN A 175 -11.50 -1.81 0.88
N PHE A 176 -12.02 -0.93 1.75
CA PHE A 176 -13.30 -0.26 1.62
C PHE A 176 -13.10 1.13 1.01
N ALA A 177 -13.72 1.39 -0.13
CA ALA A 177 -13.81 2.70 -0.77
C ALA A 177 -15.19 3.32 -0.54
N VAL A 178 -15.22 4.62 -0.24
CA VAL A 178 -16.46 5.41 -0.18
C VAL A 178 -16.67 6.10 -1.51
N ILE A 179 -17.85 5.95 -2.13
CA ILE A 179 -18.19 6.67 -3.36
C ILE A 179 -19.64 7.12 -3.23
N LYS A 180 -19.87 8.44 -3.32
CA LYS A 180 -21.20 9.04 -3.17
C LYS A 180 -21.95 8.56 -1.91
N GLY A 181 -21.22 8.47 -0.79
CA GLY A 181 -21.73 8.02 0.50
C GLY A 181 -21.97 6.50 0.64
N ASP A 182 -21.87 5.74 -0.45
CA ASP A 182 -21.94 4.28 -0.43
C ASP A 182 -20.56 3.65 -0.21
N TYR A 183 -20.55 2.46 0.38
CA TYR A 183 -19.33 1.71 0.68
C TYR A 183 -19.15 0.56 -0.31
N PHE A 184 -17.94 0.46 -0.85
CA PHE A 184 -17.53 -0.55 -1.82
C PHE A 184 -16.32 -1.29 -1.29
N VAL A 185 -16.33 -2.63 -1.33
CA VAL A 185 -15.07 -3.37 -1.21
C VAL A 185 -14.40 -3.45 -2.58
N SER A 186 -13.08 -3.32 -2.58
CA SER A 186 -12.27 -3.25 -3.81
C SER A 186 -11.02 -4.13 -3.75
N THR A 187 -10.52 -4.44 -4.95
CA THR A 187 -9.17 -4.92 -5.24
C THR A 187 -8.62 -4.05 -6.38
N GLU A 188 -7.53 -4.44 -7.04
CA GLU A 188 -6.88 -3.64 -8.09
C GLU A 188 -7.38 -3.96 -9.52
N THR A 189 -8.53 -4.63 -9.63
CA THR A 189 -9.18 -4.91 -10.91
C THR A 189 -10.24 -3.87 -11.24
N SER A 190 -11.01 -4.07 -12.31
CA SER A 190 -12.13 -3.18 -12.61
C SER A 190 -13.39 -3.47 -11.79
N GLN A 191 -13.43 -4.55 -11.01
CA GLN A 191 -14.61 -4.95 -10.23
C GLN A 191 -14.58 -4.38 -8.82
N MET A 192 -15.75 -3.98 -8.32
CA MET A 192 -16.01 -3.60 -6.93
C MET A 192 -17.37 -4.15 -6.50
N HIS A 193 -17.59 -4.28 -5.19
CA HIS A 193 -18.88 -4.67 -4.65
C HIS A 193 -19.39 -3.63 -3.65
N LYS A 194 -20.56 -3.06 -3.90
CA LYS A 194 -21.29 -2.26 -2.93
C LYS A 194 -21.73 -3.15 -1.78
N VAL A 195 -21.49 -2.73 -0.54
CA VAL A 195 -21.74 -3.55 0.66
C VAL A 195 -22.66 -2.86 1.64
N ASP A 196 -23.51 -3.63 2.30
CA ASP A 196 -24.27 -3.21 3.46
C ASP A 196 -23.38 -3.26 4.71
N LEU A 197 -23.23 -2.14 5.42
CA LEU A 197 -22.38 -2.09 6.61
C LEU A 197 -23.02 -2.69 7.87
N ASP A 198 -24.33 -2.92 7.88
CA ASP A 198 -25.00 -3.58 8.99
C ASP A 198 -24.88 -5.10 8.88
N THR A 199 -25.06 -5.64 7.67
CA THR A 199 -25.09 -7.10 7.42
C THR A 199 -23.82 -7.67 6.77
N LEU A 200 -22.91 -6.81 6.27
CA LEU A 200 -21.75 -7.15 5.44
C LEU A 200 -22.12 -7.91 4.14
N GLU A 201 -23.34 -7.73 3.64
CA GLU A 201 -23.78 -8.34 2.39
C GLU A 201 -23.42 -7.49 1.18
N SER A 202 -22.95 -8.16 0.12
CA SER A 202 -22.82 -7.53 -1.20
C SER A 202 -24.20 -7.23 -1.75
N LYS A 203 -24.49 -5.95 -1.99
CA LYS A 203 -25.74 -5.46 -2.58
C LYS A 203 -25.68 -5.42 -4.11
N GLU A 204 -24.54 -5.00 -4.65
CA GLU A 204 -24.38 -4.74 -6.08
C GLU A 204 -22.94 -4.97 -6.51
N LYS A 205 -22.73 -5.60 -7.66
CA LYS A 205 -21.42 -5.67 -8.32
C LYS A 205 -21.30 -4.53 -9.34
N VAL A 206 -20.26 -3.71 -9.17
CA VAL A 206 -19.98 -2.54 -10.00
C VAL A 206 -18.69 -2.77 -10.78
N ASN A 207 -18.65 -2.30 -12.02
CA ASN A 207 -17.51 -2.47 -12.91
C ASN A 207 -17.12 -1.11 -13.52
N TRP A 208 -15.89 -0.65 -13.23
CA TRP A 208 -15.34 0.60 -13.76
C TRP A 208 -15.44 0.72 -15.28
N LYS A 209 -15.25 -0.39 -16.02
CA LYS A 209 -15.30 -0.46 -17.50
C LYS A 209 -16.63 -0.01 -18.10
N LYS A 210 -17.72 -0.02 -17.31
CA LYS A 210 -19.04 0.44 -17.76
C LYS A 210 -19.17 1.97 -17.77
N TYR A 211 -18.29 2.67 -17.06
CA TYR A 211 -18.39 4.12 -16.82
C TYR A 211 -17.19 4.88 -17.40
N VAL A 212 -15.99 4.31 -17.27
CA VAL A 212 -14.74 4.92 -17.73
C VAL A 212 -13.85 3.88 -18.41
N ALA A 213 -13.06 4.32 -19.39
CA ALA A 213 -12.21 3.46 -20.22
C ALA A 213 -10.94 3.00 -19.48
N VAL A 214 -11.10 2.21 -18.42
CA VAL A 214 -10.01 1.66 -17.60
C VAL A 214 -10.17 0.15 -17.40
N ASN A 215 -9.05 -0.56 -17.32
CA ASN A 215 -8.95 -2.00 -17.10
C ASN A 215 -8.90 -2.40 -15.63
N GLY A 216 -8.59 -1.46 -14.74
CA GLY A 216 -8.58 -1.60 -13.29
C GLY A 216 -8.40 -0.25 -12.63
N ALA A 217 -8.65 -0.19 -11.33
CA ALA A 217 -8.41 1.00 -10.51
C ALA A 217 -7.76 0.58 -9.18
N THR A 218 -7.02 1.47 -8.52
CA THR A 218 -6.40 1.13 -7.24
C THR A 218 -7.45 0.96 -6.14
N ALA A 219 -7.09 0.25 -5.07
CA ALA A 219 -7.87 0.15 -3.85
C ALA A 219 -7.70 1.37 -2.91
N HIS A 220 -6.95 2.40 -3.35
CA HIS A 220 -6.60 3.60 -2.57
C HIS A 220 -7.07 4.88 -3.26
N PRO A 221 -8.39 5.06 -3.45
CA PRO A 221 -8.92 6.35 -3.91
C PRO A 221 -8.68 7.45 -2.87
N HIS A 222 -8.59 8.69 -3.36
CA HIS A 222 -8.57 9.89 -2.54
C HIS A 222 -9.90 10.65 -2.62
N TYR A 223 -10.16 11.47 -1.60
CA TYR A 223 -11.42 12.19 -1.43
C TYR A 223 -11.20 13.68 -1.22
N ASP A 224 -11.98 14.51 -1.91
CA ASP A 224 -12.16 15.91 -1.54
C ASP A 224 -13.31 16.06 -0.52
N PRO A 225 -13.33 17.15 0.28
CA PRO A 225 -14.34 17.36 1.31
C PRO A 225 -15.80 17.41 0.80
N ASP A 226 -16.01 17.71 -0.48
CA ASP A 226 -17.34 17.73 -1.10
C ASP A 226 -17.84 16.32 -1.48
N GLY A 227 -17.00 15.28 -1.35
CA GLY A 227 -17.28 13.91 -1.73
C GLY A 227 -16.82 13.53 -3.14
N THR A 228 -16.10 14.42 -3.85
CA THR A 228 -15.43 14.06 -5.11
C THR A 228 -14.38 12.98 -4.84
N VAL A 229 -14.38 11.94 -5.67
CA VAL A 229 -13.43 10.82 -5.56
C VAL A 229 -12.43 10.88 -6.69
N TYR A 230 -11.15 10.77 -6.35
CA TYR A 230 -10.06 10.60 -7.30
C TYR A 230 -9.49 9.19 -7.19
N ASN A 231 -9.16 8.56 -8.31
CA ASN A 231 -8.47 7.27 -8.31
C ASN A 231 -7.54 7.16 -9.53
N MET A 232 -6.62 6.20 -9.51
CA MET A 232 -5.74 5.87 -10.64
C MET A 232 -6.18 4.56 -11.27
N GLY A 233 -6.18 4.49 -12.60
CA GLY A 233 -6.52 3.28 -13.35
C GLY A 233 -5.73 3.12 -14.63
N ASN A 234 -5.51 1.87 -15.05
CA ASN A 234 -4.78 1.55 -16.28
C ASN A 234 -5.73 1.42 -17.45
N SER A 235 -5.30 1.74 -18.67
CA SER A 235 -6.02 1.37 -19.90
C SER A 235 -5.08 0.67 -20.88
N TYR A 236 -5.54 -0.38 -21.54
CA TYR A 236 -4.80 -1.14 -22.55
C TYR A 236 -5.52 -1.03 -23.90
N GLY A 237 -4.80 -0.57 -24.92
CA GLY A 237 -5.30 -0.43 -26.28
C GLY A 237 -4.33 -0.97 -27.32
N THR A 238 -4.70 -0.85 -28.60
CA THR A 238 -3.90 -1.35 -29.74
C THR A 238 -2.50 -0.75 -29.85
N HIS A 239 -2.27 0.41 -29.21
CA HIS A 239 -1.00 1.12 -29.21
C HIS A 239 -0.22 0.96 -27.89
N GLY A 240 -0.68 0.09 -26.98
CA GLY A 240 -0.06 -0.16 -25.67
C GLY A 240 -0.91 0.35 -24.49
N SER A 241 -0.25 0.62 -23.37
CA SER A 241 -0.89 1.04 -22.12
C SER A 241 -0.87 2.55 -21.89
N ASN A 242 -1.81 3.03 -21.08
CA ASN A 242 -1.80 4.36 -20.47
C ASN A 242 -2.22 4.28 -18.98
N TYR A 243 -1.78 5.26 -18.20
CA TYR A 243 -2.30 5.53 -16.85
C TYR A 243 -3.38 6.61 -16.94
N ASN A 244 -4.44 6.50 -16.15
CA ASN A 244 -5.57 7.42 -16.16
C ASN A 244 -5.87 7.89 -14.75
N ILE A 245 -5.95 9.20 -14.57
CA ILE A 245 -6.54 9.80 -13.37
C ILE A 245 -8.04 9.83 -13.58
N ILE A 246 -8.76 9.08 -12.74
CA ILE A 246 -10.22 8.98 -12.74
C ILE A 246 -10.77 9.99 -11.73
N ARG A 247 -11.81 10.71 -12.12
CA ARG A 247 -12.59 11.56 -11.21
C ARG A 247 -14.04 11.09 -11.19
N VAL A 248 -14.60 10.89 -10.00
CA VAL A 248 -16.04 10.67 -9.79
C VAL A 248 -16.59 11.90 -9.09
N PRO A 249 -17.60 12.59 -9.65
CA PRO A 249 -18.19 13.76 -9.03
C PRO A 249 -18.89 13.39 -7.71
N PRO A 250 -19.16 14.37 -6.84
CA PRO A 250 -19.87 14.13 -5.59
C PRO A 250 -21.31 13.71 -5.86
N GLN A 251 -22.00 13.23 -4.82
CA GLN A 251 -23.40 12.83 -4.92
C GLN A 251 -24.28 14.06 -5.22
N THR A 252 -25.08 13.99 -6.28
CA THR A 252 -26.10 15.01 -6.55
C THR A 252 -27.41 14.68 -5.81
N SER A 253 -28.29 15.67 -5.62
CA SER A 253 -29.61 15.46 -4.99
C SER A 253 -30.58 14.59 -5.82
N GLN A 254 -30.15 14.09 -6.99
CA GLN A 254 -30.96 13.29 -7.89
C GLN A 254 -30.96 11.81 -7.44
N PRO A 255 -32.13 11.17 -7.24
CA PRO A 255 -32.23 9.79 -6.77
C PRO A 255 -31.61 8.74 -7.71
N SER A 256 -31.41 9.06 -8.99
CA SER A 256 -30.82 8.15 -9.98
C SER A 256 -29.29 8.18 -10.04
N ASP A 257 -28.65 8.96 -9.18
CA ASP A 257 -27.20 9.13 -9.15
C ASP A 257 -26.51 8.00 -8.37
N SER A 258 -26.54 6.79 -8.93
CA SER A 258 -25.98 5.59 -8.28
C SER A 258 -24.58 5.22 -8.79
N SER A 259 -23.80 4.62 -7.88
CA SER A 259 -22.50 3.99 -8.13
C SER A 259 -21.43 4.94 -8.69
N LEU A 260 -21.17 4.88 -10.00
CA LEU A 260 -20.06 5.58 -10.67
C LEU A 260 -20.57 6.56 -11.74
N GLN A 261 -21.83 6.95 -11.70
CA GLN A 261 -22.41 7.85 -12.69
C GLN A 261 -21.66 9.19 -12.71
N GLY A 262 -21.31 9.66 -13.91
CA GLY A 262 -20.51 10.87 -14.09
C GLY A 262 -19.01 10.69 -13.89
N ALA A 263 -18.53 9.46 -13.62
CA ALA A 263 -17.10 9.17 -13.61
C ALA A 263 -16.48 9.51 -14.98
N GLU A 264 -15.30 10.10 -14.96
CA GLU A 264 -14.56 10.48 -16.16
C GLU A 264 -13.06 10.25 -16.01
N VAL A 265 -12.36 10.19 -17.14
CA VAL A 265 -10.89 10.26 -17.16
C VAL A 265 -10.51 11.74 -17.22
N LEU A 266 -9.98 12.26 -16.10
CA LEU A 266 -9.54 13.64 -15.99
C LEU A 266 -8.24 13.89 -16.78
N CYS A 267 -7.33 12.92 -16.75
CA CYS A 267 -6.04 13.02 -17.41
C CYS A 267 -5.51 11.63 -17.78
N THR A 268 -4.88 11.52 -18.95
CA THR A 268 -4.19 10.32 -19.40
C THR A 268 -2.69 10.58 -19.49
N ILE A 269 -1.91 9.76 -18.80
CA ILE A 269 -0.45 9.80 -18.77
C ILE A 269 0.09 8.61 -19.55
N GLN A 270 1.05 8.86 -20.43
CA GLN A 270 1.69 7.81 -21.21
C GLN A 270 2.90 7.24 -20.43
N PRO A 271 2.99 5.92 -20.28
CA PRO A 271 4.18 5.26 -19.75
C PRO A 271 5.40 5.53 -20.64
N GLU A 272 6.58 5.53 -20.02
CA GLU A 272 7.85 5.54 -20.79
C GLU A 272 7.92 4.37 -21.77
N ASN A 273 7.48 3.20 -21.29
CA ASN A 273 7.37 2.01 -22.12
C ASN A 273 5.93 1.51 -22.09
N ARG A 274 5.21 1.76 -23.18
CA ARG A 274 3.79 1.42 -23.30
C ARG A 274 3.50 -0.09 -23.28
N MET A 275 4.51 -0.95 -23.45
CA MET A 275 4.38 -2.41 -23.33
C MET A 275 4.84 -2.95 -21.97
N LYS A 276 5.43 -2.08 -21.15
CA LYS A 276 5.92 -2.39 -19.80
C LYS A 276 5.57 -1.26 -18.82
N PRO A 277 4.26 -0.98 -18.60
CA PRO A 277 3.84 0.01 -17.62
C PRO A 277 4.31 -0.38 -16.22
N ALA A 278 4.46 0.61 -15.35
CA ALA A 278 4.73 0.41 -13.94
C ALA A 278 3.50 -0.16 -13.23
N TYR A 279 3.74 -1.08 -12.29
CA TYR A 279 2.83 -1.37 -11.20
C TYR A 279 2.80 -0.19 -10.24
N TYR A 280 1.62 0.17 -9.75
CA TYR A 280 1.42 1.18 -8.72
C TYR A 280 0.20 0.79 -7.88
N HIS A 281 0.28 1.07 -6.59
CA HIS A 281 -0.71 0.66 -5.60
C HIS A 281 -1.52 1.84 -5.05
N SER A 282 -0.89 3.01 -4.96
CA SER A 282 -1.52 4.27 -4.54
C SER A 282 -0.92 5.44 -5.31
N PHE A 283 -1.34 6.67 -5.00
CA PHE A 283 -0.85 7.89 -5.61
C PHE A 283 -0.92 9.04 -4.61
N GLY A 284 -0.25 10.16 -4.87
CA GLY A 284 -0.33 11.34 -4.02
C GLY A 284 -1.46 12.28 -4.43
N MET A 285 -2.09 12.94 -3.47
CA MET A 285 -3.03 14.03 -3.72
C MET A 285 -2.82 15.17 -2.74
N SER A 286 -2.73 16.38 -3.27
CA SER A 286 -2.69 17.66 -2.56
C SER A 286 -3.97 18.45 -2.81
N GLU A 287 -4.06 19.67 -2.28
CA GLU A 287 -5.19 20.56 -2.50
C GLU A 287 -5.49 20.81 -3.99
N ASN A 288 -4.47 20.95 -4.84
CA ASN A 288 -4.63 21.29 -6.26
C ASN A 288 -4.06 20.25 -7.23
N TYR A 289 -3.29 19.28 -6.75
CA TYR A 289 -2.57 18.36 -7.62
C TYR A 289 -2.74 16.89 -7.26
N VAL A 290 -2.84 16.05 -8.30
CA VAL A 290 -2.62 14.60 -8.23
C VAL A 290 -1.17 14.32 -8.65
N ILE A 291 -0.49 13.44 -7.92
CA ILE A 291 0.90 13.06 -8.13
C ILE A 291 0.96 11.56 -8.40
N PHE A 292 1.20 11.20 -9.66
CA PHE A 292 1.42 9.81 -10.06
C PHE A 292 2.92 9.47 -10.04
N ILE A 293 3.26 8.35 -9.41
CA ILE A 293 4.65 7.88 -9.27
C ILE A 293 4.84 6.62 -10.12
N GLU A 294 5.54 6.76 -11.23
CA GLU A 294 5.93 5.66 -12.11
C GLU A 294 7.21 5.01 -11.57
N GLN A 295 7.03 3.98 -10.74
CA GLN A 295 8.12 3.22 -10.11
C GLN A 295 8.69 2.14 -11.03
N PRO A 296 9.95 1.67 -10.82
CA PRO A 296 10.59 0.69 -11.67
C PRO A 296 10.20 -0.77 -11.35
N VAL A 297 8.93 -1.00 -11.04
CA VAL A 297 8.30 -2.33 -10.99
C VAL A 297 7.46 -2.46 -12.24
N GLN A 298 7.99 -3.05 -13.30
CA GLN A 298 7.32 -3.14 -14.59
C GLN A 298 6.40 -4.36 -14.69
N ILE A 299 5.23 -4.18 -15.32
CA ILE A 299 4.31 -5.24 -15.71
C ILE A 299 4.61 -5.64 -17.15
N LYS A 300 5.06 -6.88 -17.39
CA LYS A 300 5.29 -7.40 -18.73
C LYS A 300 3.96 -7.81 -19.38
N LEU A 301 3.30 -6.87 -20.06
CA LEU A 301 1.95 -7.10 -20.62
C LEU A 301 1.86 -8.31 -21.55
N TRP A 302 2.92 -8.63 -22.29
CA TRP A 302 2.96 -9.83 -23.13
C TRP A 302 2.80 -11.13 -22.31
N GLU A 303 3.39 -11.19 -21.12
CA GLU A 303 3.25 -12.34 -20.23
C GLU A 303 1.83 -12.42 -19.64
N VAL A 304 1.21 -11.28 -19.34
CA VAL A 304 -0.20 -11.21 -18.90
C VAL A 304 -1.14 -11.73 -20.00
N ILE A 305 -0.95 -11.27 -21.24
CA ILE A 305 -1.77 -11.68 -22.40
C ILE A 305 -1.62 -13.18 -22.69
N THR A 306 -0.42 -13.74 -22.50
CA THR A 306 -0.13 -15.16 -22.76
C THR A 306 -0.24 -16.06 -21.51
N ALA A 307 -0.78 -15.54 -20.40
CA ALA A 307 -0.84 -16.23 -19.11
C ALA A 307 -1.61 -17.56 -19.18
N SER A 308 -2.75 -17.60 -19.89
CA SER A 308 -3.55 -18.84 -20.06
C SER A 308 -2.80 -19.95 -20.81
N PHE A 309 -1.83 -19.60 -21.66
CA PHE A 309 -1.01 -20.56 -22.40
C PHE A 309 0.25 -20.97 -21.64
N SER A 310 0.90 -20.00 -20.97
CA SER A 310 2.18 -20.18 -20.29
C SER A 310 2.05 -20.74 -18.87
N GLY A 311 0.86 -20.73 -18.27
CA GLY A 311 0.65 -21.17 -16.90
C GLY A 311 1.27 -20.23 -15.85
N LYS A 312 1.50 -18.97 -16.22
CA LYS A 312 2.04 -17.91 -15.36
C LYS A 312 0.94 -17.11 -14.69
N SER A 313 1.17 -16.69 -13.45
CA SER A 313 0.30 -15.78 -12.68
C SER A 313 0.59 -14.31 -13.02
N PHE A 314 -0.22 -13.39 -12.51
CA PHE A 314 0.05 -11.96 -12.66
C PHE A 314 1.36 -11.55 -11.96
N LEU A 315 1.64 -12.13 -10.79
CA LEU A 315 2.90 -11.94 -10.06
C LEU A 315 4.13 -12.26 -10.92
N ASP A 316 4.08 -13.32 -11.73
CA ASP A 316 5.21 -13.71 -12.59
C ASP A 316 5.48 -12.71 -13.72
N ALA A 317 4.51 -11.83 -14.04
CA ALA A 317 4.67 -10.77 -15.01
C ALA A 317 5.31 -9.49 -14.43
N LEU A 318 5.45 -9.38 -13.10
CA LEU A 318 6.12 -8.26 -12.44
C LEU A 318 7.64 -8.39 -12.54
N SER A 319 8.33 -7.25 -12.67
CA SER A 319 9.79 -7.21 -12.82
C SER A 319 10.35 -5.95 -12.18
N TRP A 320 11.29 -6.12 -11.25
CA TRP A 320 12.05 -5.01 -10.68
C TRP A 320 13.20 -4.61 -11.61
N GLU A 321 13.21 -3.35 -12.06
CA GLU A 321 14.14 -2.82 -13.06
C GLU A 321 14.98 -1.65 -12.48
N PRO A 322 15.93 -1.92 -11.55
CA PRO A 322 16.61 -0.89 -10.77
C PRO A 322 17.49 0.08 -11.57
N GLN A 323 17.76 -0.23 -12.84
CA GLN A 323 18.46 0.67 -13.76
C GLN A 323 17.61 1.85 -14.24
N LEU A 324 16.28 1.74 -14.13
CA LEU A 324 15.33 2.80 -14.47
C LEU A 324 15.21 3.80 -13.32
N ASN A 325 15.02 5.08 -13.65
CA ASN A 325 14.72 6.10 -12.66
C ASN A 325 13.22 6.05 -12.31
N THR A 326 12.87 6.37 -11.07
CA THR A 326 11.47 6.66 -10.71
C THR A 326 11.09 8.03 -11.26
N ARG A 327 9.84 8.18 -11.74
CA ARG A 327 9.32 9.44 -12.31
C ARG A 327 8.08 9.90 -11.57
N PHE A 328 7.94 11.21 -11.43
CA PHE A 328 6.73 11.82 -10.87
C PHE A 328 6.02 12.64 -11.95
N TYR A 329 4.74 12.39 -12.12
CA TYR A 329 3.85 13.17 -12.97
C TYR A 329 2.91 13.96 -12.05
N VAL A 330 2.92 15.27 -12.19
CA VAL A 330 2.08 16.17 -11.39
C VAL A 330 0.99 16.73 -12.29
N VAL A 331 -0.27 16.52 -11.93
CA VAL A 331 -1.44 16.91 -12.71
C VAL A 331 -2.31 17.84 -11.88
N ASN A 332 -2.64 19.01 -12.42
CA ASN A 332 -3.60 19.91 -11.79
C ASN A 332 -4.98 19.23 -11.78
N LYS A 333 -5.50 18.93 -10.59
CA LYS A 333 -6.69 18.07 -10.42
C LYS A 333 -8.01 18.75 -10.82
N HIS A 334 -7.98 20.06 -11.03
CA HIS A 334 -9.14 20.85 -11.45
C HIS A 334 -9.27 20.89 -12.97
N THR A 335 -8.14 20.98 -13.67
CA THR A 335 -8.07 21.16 -15.13
C THR A 335 -7.67 19.89 -15.89
N GLY A 336 -7.09 18.90 -15.21
CA GLY A 336 -6.49 17.72 -15.84
C GLY A 336 -5.17 17.98 -16.57
N GLN A 337 -4.64 19.20 -16.50
CA GLN A 337 -3.39 19.55 -17.17
C GLN A 337 -2.18 19.05 -16.38
N THR A 338 -1.33 18.27 -17.04
CA THR A 338 -0.02 17.86 -16.51
C THR A 338 0.94 19.04 -16.48
N LEU A 339 1.66 19.21 -15.37
CA LEU A 339 2.75 20.18 -15.28
C LEU A 339 3.88 19.79 -16.26
N PRO A 340 4.53 20.77 -16.91
CA PRO A 340 5.60 20.50 -17.87
C PRO A 340 6.91 20.04 -17.23
N VAL A 341 7.03 20.18 -15.90
CA VAL A 341 8.25 19.84 -15.15
C VAL A 341 8.43 18.32 -15.08
N GLN A 342 9.62 17.84 -15.43
CA GLN A 342 9.94 16.41 -15.42
C GLN A 342 10.76 16.05 -14.18
N TYR A 343 10.12 15.41 -13.20
CA TYR A 343 10.77 15.02 -11.94
C TYR A 343 11.25 13.57 -12.00
N HIS A 344 12.49 13.34 -11.56
CA HIS A 344 13.11 12.02 -11.52
C HIS A 344 13.74 11.77 -10.15
N SER A 345 13.83 10.51 -9.75
CA SER A 345 14.59 10.09 -8.56
C SER A 345 15.31 8.77 -8.82
N LYS A 346 16.16 8.35 -7.87
CA LYS A 346 16.70 6.99 -7.82
C LYS A 346 15.56 5.97 -7.87
N ALA A 347 15.85 4.76 -8.33
CA ALA A 347 14.91 3.66 -8.25
C ALA A 347 14.51 3.37 -6.79
N PHE A 348 13.22 3.22 -6.55
CA PHE A 348 12.64 2.70 -5.29
C PHE A 348 11.29 2.06 -5.59
N CYS A 349 10.85 1.16 -4.71
CA CYS A 349 9.49 0.62 -4.74
C CYS A 349 8.65 1.29 -3.64
N TYR A 350 7.34 1.41 -3.83
CA TYR A 350 6.40 1.84 -2.81
C TYR A 350 5.05 1.14 -3.01
N PHE A 351 4.33 0.96 -1.90
CA PHE A 351 2.92 0.63 -1.92
C PHE A 351 2.09 1.85 -1.54
N HIS A 352 2.38 2.44 -0.38
CA HIS A 352 1.51 3.46 0.21
C HIS A 352 2.13 4.85 0.23
N GLN A 353 1.33 5.80 -0.21
CA GLN A 353 1.52 7.21 0.09
C GLN A 353 1.07 7.50 1.53
N ILE A 354 1.79 8.41 2.20
CA ILE A 354 1.48 8.85 3.56
C ILE A 354 0.62 10.12 3.51
N ASN A 355 1.14 11.20 2.91
CA ASN A 355 0.40 12.42 2.63
C ASN A 355 1.10 13.24 1.52
N ALA A 356 0.41 14.21 0.94
CA ALA A 356 0.99 15.20 0.04
C ALA A 356 0.35 16.56 0.28
N PHE A 357 1.12 17.64 0.18
CA PHE A 357 0.61 19.00 0.41
C PHE A 357 1.43 20.05 -0.33
N GLU A 358 0.90 21.26 -0.43
CA GLU A 358 1.56 22.39 -1.10
C GLU A 358 2.13 23.37 -0.07
N ASP A 359 3.38 23.81 -0.27
CA ASP A 359 4.03 24.86 0.54
C ASP A 359 5.05 25.61 -0.32
N GLN A 360 5.04 26.95 -0.25
CA GLN A 360 5.97 27.85 -0.96
C GLN A 360 6.26 27.49 -2.43
N GLY A 361 5.21 27.17 -3.21
CA GLY A 361 5.34 26.85 -4.64
C GLY A 361 5.93 25.46 -4.94
N CYS A 362 6.00 24.58 -3.94
CA CYS A 362 6.38 23.18 -4.09
C CYS A 362 5.26 22.27 -3.58
N ILE A 363 5.25 21.04 -4.09
CA ILE A 363 4.48 19.93 -3.52
C ILE A 363 5.43 19.10 -2.67
N VAL A 364 5.07 18.87 -1.41
CA VAL A 364 5.72 17.92 -0.51
C VAL A 364 4.98 16.59 -0.63
N LEU A 365 5.70 15.49 -0.83
CA LEU A 365 5.14 14.15 -1.00
C LEU A 365 5.86 13.18 -0.07
N ASP A 366 5.10 12.56 0.84
CA ASP A 366 5.62 11.60 1.81
C ASP A 366 5.13 10.18 1.43
N LEU A 367 6.06 9.22 1.34
CA LEU A 367 5.83 7.84 0.88
C LEU A 367 6.49 6.82 1.81
N CYS A 368 5.91 5.62 1.94
CA CYS A 368 6.62 4.45 2.48
C CYS A 368 7.41 3.76 1.35
N CYS A 369 8.74 3.90 1.36
CA CYS A 369 9.61 3.47 0.27
C CYS A 369 10.50 2.28 0.65
N PHE A 370 10.65 1.36 -0.29
CA PHE A 370 11.61 0.26 -0.26
C PHE A 370 12.76 0.53 -1.24
N ASP A 371 13.98 0.18 -0.85
CA ASP A 371 15.16 0.32 -1.74
C ASP A 371 15.14 -0.65 -2.94
N ASP A 372 14.31 -1.70 -2.91
CA ASP A 372 14.09 -2.61 -4.04
C ASP A 372 12.64 -3.11 -4.15
N GLY A 373 12.28 -3.69 -5.30
CA GLY A 373 10.93 -4.18 -5.61
C GLY A 373 10.72 -5.69 -5.40
N LYS A 374 11.55 -6.39 -4.63
CA LYS A 374 11.45 -7.85 -4.42
C LYS A 374 10.44 -8.26 -3.35
N VAL A 375 9.79 -7.29 -2.73
CA VAL A 375 8.82 -7.47 -1.63
C VAL A 375 7.68 -8.44 -1.98
N PHE A 376 7.22 -8.47 -3.23
CA PHE A 376 6.13 -9.35 -3.68
C PHE A 376 6.46 -10.84 -3.49
N ASP A 377 7.67 -11.29 -3.79
CA ASP A 377 8.02 -12.71 -3.63
C ASP A 377 8.08 -13.16 -2.16
N ILE A 378 8.31 -12.23 -1.23
CA ILE A 378 8.34 -12.52 0.20
C ILE A 378 6.94 -12.89 0.70
N PHE A 379 5.88 -12.29 0.15
CA PHE A 379 4.49 -12.51 0.58
C PHE A 379 3.81 -13.74 -0.03
N ARG A 380 4.58 -14.62 -0.68
CA ARG A 380 4.10 -15.98 -1.01
C ARG A 380 3.79 -16.76 0.27
N LEU A 381 2.66 -17.46 0.32
CA LEU A 381 2.21 -18.22 1.49
C LEU A 381 3.23 -19.26 1.94
N GLN A 382 3.97 -19.88 1.00
CA GLN A 382 5.05 -20.80 1.34
C GLN A 382 6.16 -20.16 2.21
N ASN A 383 6.38 -18.85 2.08
CA ASN A 383 7.33 -18.10 2.89
C ASN A 383 6.72 -17.72 4.24
N LEU A 384 5.45 -17.30 4.25
CA LEU A 384 4.71 -16.91 5.45
C LEU A 384 4.41 -18.09 6.38
N HIS A 385 4.42 -19.32 5.86
CA HIS A 385 4.30 -20.57 6.61
C HIS A 385 5.63 -21.12 7.14
N LYS A 386 6.78 -20.49 6.85
CA LYS A 386 8.07 -20.91 7.41
C LYS A 386 8.13 -20.67 8.92
N ALA A 387 9.01 -21.41 9.58
CA ALA A 387 9.33 -21.26 11.00
C ALA A 387 10.83 -21.43 11.25
N GLY A 388 11.31 -21.01 12.43
CA GLY A 388 12.71 -21.12 12.83
C GLY A 388 13.65 -20.38 11.87
N GLU A 389 14.83 -20.94 11.62
CA GLU A 389 15.86 -20.31 10.80
C GLU A 389 15.40 -19.97 9.37
N ALA A 390 14.48 -20.75 8.80
CA ALA A 390 13.95 -20.48 7.46
C ALA A 390 13.11 -19.20 7.43
N LEU A 391 12.37 -18.90 8.50
CA LEU A 391 11.61 -17.66 8.64
C LEU A 391 12.55 -16.46 8.86
N ASP A 392 13.57 -16.64 9.71
CA ASP A 392 14.60 -15.62 9.93
C ASP A 392 15.28 -15.23 8.61
N GLN A 393 15.64 -16.21 7.78
CA GLN A 393 16.20 -15.98 6.45
C GLN A 393 15.23 -15.22 5.55
N THR A 394 13.95 -15.60 5.51
CA THR A 394 12.93 -14.89 4.75
C THR A 394 12.82 -13.43 5.18
N TYR A 395 12.74 -13.14 6.47
CA TYR A 395 12.66 -11.77 6.99
C TYR A 395 13.91 -10.95 6.68
N ASN A 396 15.10 -11.56 6.76
CA ASN A 396 16.35 -10.88 6.48
C ASN A 396 16.54 -10.58 4.99
N MET A 397 15.75 -11.20 4.10
CA MET A 397 15.68 -10.84 2.66
C MET A 397 14.60 -9.80 2.35
N LEU A 398 13.68 -9.50 3.28
CA LEU A 398 12.61 -8.52 3.09
C LEU A 398 13.18 -7.10 3.10
N PRO A 399 13.05 -6.34 1.99
CA PRO A 399 13.39 -4.92 1.97
C PRO A 399 12.55 -4.17 3.00
N LYS A 400 13.16 -3.24 3.73
CA LYS A 400 12.47 -2.48 4.78
C LYS A 400 11.81 -1.22 4.20
N PRO A 401 10.55 -0.93 4.55
CA PRO A 401 9.92 0.31 4.14
C PRO A 401 10.31 1.47 5.06
N PHE A 402 10.81 2.56 4.49
CA PHE A 402 11.14 3.77 5.24
C PHE A 402 10.37 4.98 4.72
N PRO A 403 9.92 5.89 5.60
CA PRO A 403 9.15 7.05 5.21
C PRO A 403 10.08 8.10 4.60
N TRP A 404 9.86 8.43 3.33
CA TRP A 404 10.67 9.38 2.57
C TRP A 404 9.82 10.58 2.12
N ARG A 405 10.38 11.78 2.32
CA ARG A 405 9.82 13.07 1.91
C ARG A 405 10.49 13.57 0.64
N PHE A 406 9.70 13.80 -0.39
CA PHE A 406 10.11 14.43 -1.65
C PHE A 406 9.56 15.85 -1.73
N VAL A 407 10.28 16.74 -2.42
CA VAL A 407 9.84 18.10 -2.74
C VAL A 407 9.85 18.29 -4.25
N LEU A 408 8.71 18.67 -4.82
CA LEU A 408 8.48 18.82 -6.26
C LEU A 408 8.12 20.29 -6.57
N PRO A 409 9.06 21.11 -7.09
CA PRO A 409 8.79 22.51 -7.42
C PRO A 409 7.79 22.68 -8.57
N ILE A 410 6.64 23.29 -8.30
CA ILE A 410 5.52 23.42 -9.26
C ILE A 410 5.94 24.20 -10.52
N THR A 411 6.79 25.21 -10.35
CA THR A 411 7.34 26.02 -11.44
C THR A 411 8.85 26.09 -11.36
N VAL A 412 9.51 26.01 -12.52
CA VAL A 412 10.98 26.14 -12.63
C VAL A 412 11.30 27.38 -13.46
N SER A 413 12.03 28.32 -12.87
CA SER A 413 12.45 29.55 -13.56
C SER A 413 13.38 29.24 -14.74
N SER A 414 13.20 29.92 -15.87
CA SER A 414 14.13 29.85 -17.01
C SER A 414 15.54 30.30 -16.65
N LYS A 415 15.69 31.12 -15.60
CA LYS A 415 16.98 31.58 -15.06
C LYS A 415 17.65 30.59 -14.11
N ALA A 416 16.97 29.50 -13.73
CA ALA A 416 17.56 28.52 -12.82
C ALA A 416 18.79 27.85 -13.45
N SER A 417 19.92 27.85 -12.73
CA SER A 417 21.17 27.26 -13.21
C SER A 417 21.17 25.74 -13.03
N VAL A 418 21.92 25.03 -13.89
CA VAL A 418 22.19 23.61 -13.69
C VAL A 418 22.91 23.41 -12.36
N GLY A 419 22.53 22.38 -11.60
CA GLY A 419 23.05 22.09 -10.26
C GLY A 419 22.40 22.91 -9.14
N GLN A 420 21.48 23.83 -9.45
CA GLN A 420 20.74 24.57 -8.44
C GLN A 420 19.71 23.67 -7.76
N ASN A 421 19.72 23.63 -6.41
CA ASN A 421 18.61 23.10 -5.64
C ASN A 421 17.45 24.11 -5.65
N LEU A 422 16.28 23.66 -6.09
CA LEU A 422 15.07 24.44 -6.27
C LEU A 422 14.10 24.32 -5.08
N ASN A 423 14.44 23.53 -4.05
CA ASN A 423 13.65 23.46 -2.82
C ASN A 423 13.88 24.73 -1.96
N PRO A 424 12.85 25.57 -1.70
CA PRO A 424 12.95 26.73 -0.83
C PRO A 424 12.63 26.42 0.65
N LEU A 425 12.14 25.23 0.96
CA LEU A 425 11.57 24.88 2.26
C LEU A 425 12.66 24.64 3.30
N SER A 426 12.69 25.47 4.34
CA SER A 426 13.74 25.43 5.37
C SER A 426 13.64 24.26 6.35
N TYR A 427 12.50 23.57 6.40
CA TYR A 427 12.21 22.51 7.38
C TYR A 427 12.46 21.10 6.84
N THR A 428 12.91 20.96 5.59
CA THR A 428 13.19 19.67 4.99
C THR A 428 14.54 19.65 4.29
N LEU A 429 15.23 18.53 4.41
CA LEU A 429 16.52 18.28 3.76
C LEU A 429 16.38 17.70 2.35
N ALA A 430 15.15 17.50 1.87
CA ALA A 430 14.92 17.01 0.51
C ALA A 430 15.48 18.00 -0.52
N GLU A 431 15.98 17.48 -1.64
CA GLU A 431 16.56 18.31 -2.70
C GLU A 431 15.79 18.12 -4.00
N ALA A 432 15.69 19.20 -4.78
CA ALA A 432 15.12 19.20 -6.12
C ALA A 432 16.08 19.92 -7.06
N VAL A 433 17.05 19.19 -7.61
CA VAL A 433 18.19 19.77 -8.34
C VAL A 433 17.95 19.77 -9.84
N LYS A 434 18.14 20.92 -10.50
CA LYS A 434 18.05 21.02 -11.96
C LYS A 434 19.26 20.35 -12.64
N GLU A 435 19.02 19.35 -13.47
CA GLU A 435 20.05 18.66 -14.25
C GLU A 435 20.34 19.36 -15.59
N ALA A 436 21.43 18.94 -16.24
CA ALA A 436 21.88 19.53 -17.51
C ALA A 436 20.89 19.33 -18.67
N ASP A 437 20.08 18.26 -18.64
CA ASP A 437 19.03 17.98 -19.61
C ASP A 437 17.69 18.69 -19.29
N GLY A 438 17.67 19.51 -18.23
CA GLY A 438 16.50 20.27 -17.80
C GLY A 438 15.55 19.53 -16.85
N LYS A 439 15.77 18.23 -16.58
CA LYS A 439 14.99 17.49 -15.58
C LYS A 439 15.31 17.93 -14.17
N ILE A 440 14.39 17.64 -13.26
CA ILE A 440 14.57 17.90 -11.82
C ILE A 440 14.85 16.58 -11.11
N TRP A 441 16.07 16.42 -10.61
CA TRP A 441 16.47 15.28 -9.79
C TRP A 441 16.05 15.51 -8.33
N CYS A 442 15.17 14.64 -7.84
CA CYS A 442 14.57 14.72 -6.52
C CYS A 442 15.25 13.73 -5.58
N THR A 443 16.01 14.23 -4.61
CA THR A 443 16.61 13.41 -3.54
C THR A 443 15.73 13.53 -2.30
N PRO A 444 15.22 12.41 -1.75
CA PRO A 444 14.32 12.48 -0.60
C PRO A 444 15.07 12.76 0.71
N GLU A 445 14.36 13.35 1.66
CA GLU A 445 14.70 13.30 3.08
C GLU A 445 14.06 12.06 3.74
N SER A 446 14.80 11.38 4.61
CA SER A 446 14.22 10.34 5.47
C SER A 446 13.50 10.97 6.67
N LEU A 447 12.24 10.58 6.90
CA LEU A 447 11.39 11.05 8.01
C LEU A 447 11.49 10.15 9.24
N HIS A 448 12.67 9.63 9.53
CA HIS A 448 12.88 8.73 10.66
C HIS A 448 14.25 8.94 11.30
N ASN A 449 14.34 8.61 12.59
CA ASN A 449 15.61 8.47 13.30
C ASN A 449 16.12 7.00 13.20
N GLU A 450 17.19 6.67 13.92
CA GLU A 450 17.75 5.31 13.93
C GLU A 450 16.83 4.24 14.54
N ASP A 451 15.93 4.61 15.47
CA ASP A 451 15.05 3.65 16.17
C ASP A 451 14.06 2.96 15.20
N LEU A 452 13.73 3.58 14.06
CA LEU A 452 12.82 2.98 13.08
C LEU A 452 13.46 1.78 12.39
N LYS A 453 14.81 1.74 12.32
CA LYS A 453 15.54 0.58 11.80
C LYS A 453 15.36 -0.63 12.71
N GLU A 454 15.34 -0.43 14.02
CA GLU A 454 15.04 -1.48 15.01
C GLU A 454 13.58 -1.96 14.93
N ALA A 455 12.66 -1.07 14.57
CA ALA A 455 11.27 -1.41 14.29
C ALA A 455 11.04 -2.04 12.90
N GLY A 456 12.10 -2.19 12.09
CA GLY A 456 12.04 -2.82 10.77
C GLY A 456 11.34 -1.99 9.69
N GLY A 457 11.26 -0.67 9.87
CA GLY A 457 10.55 0.23 8.96
C GLY A 457 9.11 0.51 9.38
N VAL A 458 8.36 1.22 8.53
CA VAL A 458 6.93 1.53 8.73
C VAL A 458 6.16 1.39 7.42
N GLU A 459 5.00 0.75 7.50
CA GLU A 459 4.06 0.58 6.39
C GLU A 459 2.61 0.65 6.91
N PHE A 460 1.62 0.55 6.02
CA PHE A 460 0.21 0.81 6.33
C PHE A 460 0.01 2.20 6.97
N PRO A 461 0.49 3.29 6.32
CA PRO A 461 0.43 4.62 6.88
C PRO A 461 -1.01 5.13 6.96
N GLN A 462 -1.31 5.81 8.05
CA GLN A 462 -2.58 6.48 8.31
C GLN A 462 -2.30 7.85 8.92
N ILE A 463 -3.15 8.83 8.62
CA ILE A 463 -3.07 10.18 9.18
C ILE A 463 -4.44 10.58 9.72
N ASN A 464 -4.55 11.77 10.29
CA ASN A 464 -5.84 12.42 10.47
C ASN A 464 -6.41 12.88 9.10
N TYR A 465 -6.87 11.91 8.31
CA TYR A 465 -7.18 12.09 6.89
C TYR A 465 -8.27 13.12 6.66
N ALA A 466 -9.36 13.08 7.45
CA ALA A 466 -10.50 13.97 7.34
C ALA A 466 -10.11 15.45 7.39
N TYR A 467 -9.13 15.81 8.22
CA TYR A 467 -8.72 17.20 8.42
C TYR A 467 -7.43 17.60 7.70
N TYR A 468 -6.49 16.67 7.52
CA TYR A 468 -5.10 16.94 7.09
C TYR A 468 -4.68 16.26 5.78
N SER A 469 -5.53 15.44 5.15
CA SER A 469 -5.26 14.95 3.79
C SER A 469 -5.12 16.14 2.83
N GLY A 470 -4.06 16.14 2.02
CA GLY A 470 -3.80 17.22 1.07
C GLY A 470 -3.18 18.49 1.68
N LYS A 471 -2.99 18.53 3.01
CA LYS A 471 -2.55 19.71 3.77
C LYS A 471 -1.28 19.42 4.56
N LYS A 472 -0.56 20.49 4.91
CA LYS A 472 0.61 20.40 5.79
C LYS A 472 0.19 19.77 7.12
N TYR A 473 0.96 18.79 7.55
CA TYR A 473 0.65 17.91 8.67
C TYR A 473 1.94 17.56 9.42
N ARG A 474 1.80 17.03 10.64
CA ARG A 474 2.92 16.69 11.52
C ARG A 474 2.98 15.20 11.85
N TYR A 475 1.86 14.50 11.98
CA TYR A 475 1.82 13.15 12.50
C TYR A 475 1.26 12.14 11.50
N PHE A 476 1.92 11.00 11.38
CA PHE A 476 1.32 9.80 10.81
C PHE A 476 1.51 8.60 11.73
N TYR A 477 0.72 7.57 11.48
CA TYR A 477 0.67 6.32 12.20
C TYR A 477 0.92 5.18 11.21
N GLY A 478 1.49 4.06 11.65
CA GLY A 478 1.66 2.89 10.80
C GLY A 478 2.03 1.64 11.58
N CYS A 479 2.18 0.54 10.88
CA CYS A 479 2.71 -0.71 11.42
C CYS A 479 4.23 -0.75 11.27
N GLY A 480 4.94 -1.11 12.35
CA GLY A 480 6.36 -1.44 12.26
C GLY A 480 6.58 -2.85 11.75
N PHE A 481 7.54 -3.04 10.85
CA PHE A 481 7.83 -4.31 10.18
C PHE A 481 9.06 -5.00 10.76
N GLY A 482 9.10 -5.16 12.08
CA GLY A 482 10.11 -5.95 12.76
C GLY A 482 9.97 -7.46 12.50
N HIS A 483 8.90 -7.86 11.80
CA HIS A 483 8.64 -9.21 11.30
C HIS A 483 8.26 -9.11 9.80
N VAL A 484 7.94 -10.23 9.13
CA VAL A 484 7.41 -10.21 7.75
C VAL A 484 5.98 -9.66 7.67
N VAL A 485 5.37 -9.37 8.81
CA VAL A 485 4.11 -8.64 8.99
C VAL A 485 4.31 -7.53 10.03
N GLY A 486 3.31 -6.67 10.23
CA GLY A 486 3.32 -5.69 11.31
C GLY A 486 3.48 -6.35 12.69
N ASP A 487 4.49 -5.93 13.46
CA ASP A 487 4.80 -6.44 14.80
C ASP A 487 4.68 -5.39 15.92
N CYS A 488 4.39 -4.15 15.54
CA CYS A 488 4.12 -3.04 16.45
C CYS A 488 3.34 -1.95 15.72
N LEU A 489 2.78 -1.03 16.49
CA LEU A 489 2.24 0.22 15.99
C LEU A 489 3.25 1.33 16.23
N ILE A 490 3.31 2.29 15.33
CA ILE A 490 4.23 3.43 15.38
C ILE A 490 3.44 4.71 15.13
N LYS A 491 3.70 5.73 15.94
CA LYS A 491 3.40 7.14 15.64
C LYS A 491 4.71 7.82 15.28
N VAL A 492 4.73 8.60 14.20
CA VAL A 492 5.91 9.36 13.75
C VAL A 492 5.57 10.85 13.72
N ASP A 493 6.46 11.67 14.30
CA ASP A 493 6.47 13.12 14.15
C ASP A 493 7.36 13.48 12.95
N THR A 494 6.79 14.05 11.89
CA THR A 494 7.53 14.35 10.65
C THR A 494 8.45 15.55 10.75
N GLU A 495 8.31 16.38 11.80
CA GLU A 495 9.20 17.52 12.03
C GLU A 495 10.41 17.09 12.87
N THR A 496 10.18 16.39 13.99
CA THR A 496 11.25 15.99 14.91
C THR A 496 11.89 14.64 14.55
N LYS A 497 11.19 13.82 13.74
CA LYS A 497 11.53 12.42 13.40
C LYS A 497 11.51 11.47 14.61
N GLU A 498 10.99 11.94 15.74
CA GLU A 498 10.75 11.11 16.92
C GLU A 498 9.56 10.19 16.69
N MET A 499 9.57 9.06 17.38
CA MET A 499 8.48 8.09 17.31
C MET A 499 8.02 7.62 18.67
N LYS A 500 6.77 7.15 18.71
CA LYS A 500 6.22 6.37 19.83
C LYS A 500 5.82 5.01 19.30
N ILE A 501 6.17 3.96 20.04
CA ILE A 501 5.94 2.57 19.63
C ILE A 501 5.07 1.88 20.68
N TRP A 502 4.02 1.22 20.22
CA TRP A 502 3.27 0.24 21.01
C TRP A 502 3.60 -1.15 20.49
N ARG A 503 4.04 -2.04 21.38
CA ARG A 503 4.43 -3.41 21.04
C ARG A 503 4.13 -4.34 22.21
N GLU A 504 3.59 -5.51 21.88
CA GLU A 504 3.42 -6.61 22.82
C GLU A 504 3.99 -7.90 22.19
N LYS A 505 4.73 -8.70 22.96
CA LYS A 505 5.44 -9.87 22.41
C LYS A 505 4.46 -10.92 21.91
N GLY A 506 4.62 -11.32 20.65
CA GLY A 506 3.76 -12.33 20.01
C GLY A 506 2.38 -11.81 19.61
N MET A 507 2.27 -10.48 19.53
CA MET A 507 1.10 -9.77 19.06
C MET A 507 1.43 -9.05 17.76
N TYR A 508 0.50 -9.11 16.81
CA TYR A 508 0.68 -8.64 15.43
C TYR A 508 -0.48 -7.71 15.06
N PRO A 509 -0.30 -6.39 15.20
CA PRO A 509 -1.35 -5.42 14.94
C PRO A 509 -1.68 -5.31 13.44
N SER A 510 -2.95 -5.02 13.16
CA SER A 510 -3.40 -4.51 11.87
C SER A 510 -3.07 -3.01 11.73
N GLU A 511 -3.23 -2.50 10.50
CA GLU A 511 -3.19 -1.05 10.21
C GLU A 511 -3.89 -0.19 11.29
N PRO A 512 -3.22 0.86 11.81
CA PRO A 512 -3.76 1.75 12.84
C PRO A 512 -4.70 2.81 12.25
N ILE A 513 -6.01 2.65 12.41
CA ILE A 513 -6.99 3.64 11.96
C ILE A 513 -7.12 4.77 12.97
N PHE A 514 -6.83 6.01 12.54
CA PHE A 514 -7.04 7.20 13.35
C PHE A 514 -8.52 7.61 13.35
N VAL A 515 -9.05 7.91 14.53
CA VAL A 515 -10.39 8.46 14.72
C VAL A 515 -10.28 9.77 15.49
N PRO A 516 -10.60 10.92 14.87
CA PRO A 516 -10.51 12.21 15.54
C PRO A 516 -11.51 12.28 16.70
N GLU A 517 -11.12 12.94 17.79
CA GLU A 517 -12.09 13.38 18.78
C GLU A 517 -13.01 14.45 18.16
N PRO A 518 -14.34 14.37 18.35
CA PRO A 518 -15.25 15.41 17.89
C PRO A 518 -14.86 16.79 18.43
N ASP A 519 -15.00 17.83 17.61
CA ASP A 519 -14.75 19.23 17.97
C ASP A 519 -13.32 19.55 18.46
N SER A 520 -12.34 18.69 18.16
CA SER A 520 -10.91 18.82 18.54
C SER A 520 -10.15 19.99 17.89
N SER A 521 -10.88 20.97 17.33
CA SER A 521 -10.42 22.15 16.58
C SER A 521 -8.96 22.57 16.86
N GLY A 522 -8.05 22.08 16.01
CA GLY A 522 -6.67 22.55 15.94
C GLY A 522 -5.58 21.64 16.49
N THR A 523 -5.90 20.50 17.12
CA THR A 523 -4.86 19.53 17.55
C THR A 523 -4.88 18.29 16.66
N GLU A 524 -3.87 18.13 15.80
CA GLU A 524 -3.81 17.09 14.75
C GLU A 524 -3.93 15.66 15.28
N ASP A 525 -3.30 15.36 16.41
CA ASP A 525 -3.22 14.03 17.03
C ASP A 525 -4.20 13.82 18.18
N LYS A 526 -5.22 14.68 18.30
CA LYS A 526 -6.26 14.56 19.32
C LYS A 526 -7.37 13.62 18.84
N GLY A 527 -7.31 12.39 19.33
CA GLY A 527 -8.20 11.31 18.94
C GLY A 527 -7.69 9.97 19.46
N VAL A 528 -8.14 8.89 18.84
CA VAL A 528 -7.70 7.52 19.17
C VAL A 528 -7.19 6.78 17.94
N ILE A 529 -6.36 5.77 18.18
CA ILE A 529 -5.97 4.77 17.19
C ILE A 529 -6.69 3.47 17.48
N LEU A 530 -7.32 2.90 16.45
CA LEU A 530 -7.93 1.58 16.48
C LEU A 530 -7.09 0.59 15.67
N SER A 531 -6.76 -0.56 16.26
CA SER A 531 -6.06 -1.64 15.56
C SER A 531 -6.57 -2.99 16.06
N VAL A 532 -6.73 -3.95 15.16
CA VAL A 532 -7.04 -5.34 15.51
C VAL A 532 -5.71 -6.07 15.69
N VAL A 533 -5.45 -6.50 16.92
CA VAL A 533 -4.22 -7.17 17.29
C VAL A 533 -4.42 -8.68 17.25
N LEU A 534 -3.61 -9.35 16.45
CA LEU A 534 -3.68 -10.78 16.19
C LEU A 534 -2.61 -11.52 16.98
N THR A 535 -2.85 -12.80 17.25
CA THR A 535 -1.87 -13.69 17.85
C THR A 535 -1.90 -15.05 17.15
N PRO A 536 -0.74 -15.63 16.82
CA PRO A 536 -0.69 -16.99 16.27
C PRO A 536 -0.99 -18.05 17.34
N LYS A 537 -1.03 -17.66 18.62
CA LYS A 537 -1.29 -18.56 19.74
C LYS A 537 -2.80 -18.71 19.96
N GLN A 538 -3.29 -19.92 19.72
CA GLN A 538 -4.73 -20.24 19.78
C GLN A 538 -5.41 -19.89 21.13
N ASN A 539 -4.66 -19.86 22.24
CA ASN A 539 -5.23 -19.65 23.58
C ASN A 539 -5.32 -18.18 24.02
N GLU A 540 -4.56 -17.27 23.40
CA GLU A 540 -4.48 -15.86 23.83
C GLU A 540 -5.63 -15.03 23.24
N GLY A 541 -6.07 -15.35 22.01
CA GLY A 541 -7.19 -14.71 21.31
C GLY A 541 -6.86 -13.32 20.76
N SER A 542 -7.42 -12.99 19.59
CA SER A 542 -7.23 -11.66 18.99
C SER A 542 -8.05 -10.60 19.74
N PHE A 543 -7.65 -9.33 19.67
CA PHE A 543 -8.36 -8.25 20.35
C PHE A 543 -8.40 -6.97 19.54
N LEU A 544 -9.44 -6.16 19.73
CA LEU A 544 -9.44 -4.77 19.27
C LEU A 544 -8.73 -3.92 20.33
N LEU A 545 -7.71 -3.17 19.92
CA LEU A 545 -6.93 -2.25 20.73
C LEU A 545 -7.37 -0.80 20.47
N VAL A 546 -7.45 -0.01 21.53
CA VAL A 546 -7.66 1.44 21.47
C VAL A 546 -6.49 2.15 22.15
N LEU A 547 -5.75 2.95 21.39
CA LEU A 547 -4.68 3.80 21.91
C LEU A 547 -5.10 5.27 21.89
N ASP A 548 -4.62 6.03 22.87
CA ASP A 548 -4.60 7.50 22.80
C ASP A 548 -3.65 7.93 21.69
N ALA A 549 -4.11 8.69 20.70
CA ALA A 549 -3.30 9.03 19.54
C ALA A 549 -2.17 10.03 19.87
N GLN A 550 -2.29 10.82 20.94
CA GLN A 550 -1.28 11.80 21.33
C GLN A 550 -0.09 11.15 22.05
N ASN A 551 -0.38 10.38 23.09
CA ASN A 551 0.59 9.76 23.98
C ASN A 551 0.96 8.35 23.57
N PHE A 552 0.16 7.73 22.69
CA PHE A 552 0.34 6.38 22.19
C PHE A 552 0.29 5.30 23.28
N THR A 553 -0.46 5.59 24.34
CA THR A 553 -0.72 4.71 25.47
C THR A 553 -2.07 4.01 25.30
N GLU A 554 -2.17 2.79 25.80
CA GLU A 554 -3.41 2.02 25.72
C GLU A 554 -4.50 2.59 26.63
N LEU A 555 -5.65 2.86 26.03
CA LEU A 555 -6.87 3.24 26.74
C LEU A 555 -7.69 2.02 27.12
N GLY A 556 -7.68 0.99 26.25
CA GLY A 556 -8.38 -0.25 26.50
C GLY A 556 -8.35 -1.21 25.32
N ARG A 557 -8.89 -2.41 25.54
CA ARG A 557 -8.99 -3.47 24.54
C ARG A 557 -10.21 -4.36 24.75
N THR A 558 -10.59 -5.13 23.75
CA THR A 558 -11.60 -6.20 23.90
C THR A 558 -11.18 -7.49 23.23
N LYS A 559 -11.35 -8.62 23.94
CA LYS A 559 -10.98 -9.94 23.44
C LYS A 559 -12.08 -10.48 22.52
N ILE A 560 -11.71 -10.82 21.30
CA ILE A 560 -12.60 -11.43 20.31
C ILE A 560 -12.48 -12.95 20.40
N PRO A 561 -13.55 -13.69 20.70
CA PRO A 561 -13.48 -15.14 20.91
C PRO A 561 -13.47 -15.93 19.59
N VAL A 562 -12.85 -15.38 18.54
CA VAL A 562 -12.66 -16.05 17.26
C VAL A 562 -11.26 -15.79 16.72
N GLN A 563 -10.80 -16.65 15.82
CA GLN A 563 -9.57 -16.42 15.07
C GLN A 563 -9.83 -15.41 13.96
N ILE A 564 -8.94 -14.42 13.84
CA ILE A 564 -8.97 -13.42 12.78
C ILE A 564 -7.67 -13.57 11.96
N PRO A 565 -7.76 -13.74 10.63
CA PRO A 565 -6.59 -13.83 9.76
C PRO A 565 -5.95 -12.45 9.55
N TYR A 566 -4.68 -12.41 9.11
CA TYR A 566 -3.97 -11.16 8.85
C TYR A 566 -4.47 -10.49 7.56
N GLY A 567 -5.14 -9.35 7.70
CA GLY A 567 -5.75 -8.56 6.61
C GLY A 567 -4.98 -7.31 6.20
N PHE A 568 -5.59 -6.44 5.39
CA PHE A 568 -4.92 -5.29 4.76
C PHE A 568 -5.41 -3.94 5.26
N HIS A 569 -6.57 -3.47 4.76
CA HIS A 569 -7.07 -2.12 4.99
C HIS A 569 -8.46 -2.09 5.56
N GLY A 570 -8.85 -0.89 6.00
CA GLY A 570 -10.12 -0.64 6.60
C GLY A 570 -10.40 0.85 6.74
N GLY A 571 -11.47 1.14 7.46
CA GLY A 571 -11.84 2.51 7.80
C GLY A 571 -12.77 2.53 9.00
N PHE A 572 -12.91 3.71 9.60
CA PHE A 572 -13.88 3.93 10.67
C PHE A 572 -15.06 4.73 10.13
N VAL A 573 -16.26 4.23 10.38
CA VAL A 573 -17.51 4.88 9.99
C VAL A 573 -18.16 5.43 11.26
N PRO A 574 -18.18 6.75 11.47
CA PRO A 574 -18.88 7.32 12.61
C PRO A 574 -20.38 7.00 12.54
N ASN A 575 -21.02 6.83 13.70
CA ASN A 575 -22.49 6.85 13.73
C ASN A 575 -22.96 8.24 13.24
N LYS A 576 -24.10 8.29 12.52
CA LYS A 576 -24.63 9.44 11.72
C LYS A 576 -24.72 10.82 12.41
N ASN A 577 -24.27 10.96 13.65
CA ASN A 577 -24.25 12.20 14.45
C ASN A 577 -22.83 12.71 14.77
N ALA A 578 -21.75 12.09 14.26
CA ALA A 578 -20.39 12.64 14.39
C ALA A 578 -19.90 13.17 13.04
N PRO A 579 -19.21 14.33 12.99
CA PRO A 579 -18.73 14.92 11.74
C PRO A 579 -17.78 13.94 11.02
N CYS A 580 -17.97 13.80 9.70
CA CYS A 580 -17.14 12.99 8.80
C CYS A 580 -15.72 13.55 8.66
#